data_AF-A0A973YNH9-F1
#
_entry.id   AF-A0A973YNH9-F1
#
_cell.length_a   1.000
_cell.length_b   1.000
_cell.length_c   1.000
_cell.angle_alpha   90.00
_cell.angle_beta   90.00
_cell.angle_gamma   90.00
#
_symmetry.space_group_name_H-M   'P 1'
#
loop_
_entity.id
_entity.type
_entity.pdbx_description
1 polymer ?
#
loop_
_entity_poly.entity_id
_entity_poly.type
_entity_poly.pdbx_seq_one_letter_code
_entity_poly.pdbx_strand_id
1 'polypeptide(L)'
;MSNPIDVGSVLGGRYKVTATVLASHDHDLVLDGVDQVLNRPVSILVAGPENTEQVAQSAREVATGERPGTVQVLDLGVTEAATYLITNHTSAADLLDLVVATNPPYVEPFFTDTLGSEIFGQPRSHEPEPYDEEDNVEAGYIKYQDTHPSQVDPYRSSPAVPPRPPIRPAAAGAGAGA
;
A
#
# COMPACT_ATOMS: atom_id res chain seq x y z
N MET A 1 16.71 -23.32 -21.41
CA MET A 1 17.08 -23.15 -19.99
C MET A 1 17.35 -21.67 -19.82
N SER A 2 16.43 -20.95 -19.18
CA SER A 2 16.56 -19.51 -18.92
C SER A 2 17.66 -19.33 -17.89
N ASN A 3 18.71 -18.57 -18.22
CA ASN A 3 19.81 -18.35 -17.28
C ASN A 3 19.35 -17.26 -16.29
N PRO A 4 19.20 -17.56 -14.99
CA PRO A 4 18.76 -16.57 -14.02
C PRO A 4 19.76 -15.40 -13.95
N ILE A 5 19.25 -14.20 -13.68
CA ILE A 5 20.09 -13.02 -13.46
C ILE A 5 20.80 -13.18 -12.12
N ASP A 6 22.02 -13.69 -12.15
CA ASP A 6 22.84 -13.93 -10.96
C ASP A 6 23.78 -12.76 -10.63
N VAL A 7 24.28 -12.76 -9.40
CA VAL A 7 25.32 -11.84 -8.95
C VAL A 7 26.55 -11.93 -9.86
N GLY A 8 27.07 -10.77 -10.26
CA GLY A 8 28.19 -10.66 -11.20
C GLY A 8 27.77 -10.52 -12.66
N SER A 9 26.51 -10.82 -12.99
CA SER A 9 25.94 -10.59 -14.32
C SER A 9 25.92 -9.10 -14.66
N VAL A 10 26.00 -8.79 -15.97
CA VAL A 10 25.90 -7.42 -16.47
C VAL A 10 24.66 -7.29 -17.34
N LEU A 11 23.73 -6.44 -16.90
CA LEU A 11 22.48 -6.12 -17.60
C LEU A 11 22.67 -4.91 -18.51
N GLY A 12 22.08 -4.97 -19.71
CA GLY A 12 22.17 -3.89 -20.70
C GLY A 12 23.59 -3.47 -21.10
N GLY A 13 24.61 -4.30 -20.79
CA GLY A 13 26.02 -3.97 -20.99
C GLY A 13 26.59 -2.89 -20.04
N ARG A 14 25.84 -2.46 -19.02
CA ARG A 14 26.23 -1.33 -18.15
C ARG A 14 26.00 -1.57 -16.67
N TYR A 15 24.97 -2.30 -16.29
CA TYR A 15 24.57 -2.45 -14.89
C TYR A 15 25.06 -3.79 -14.37
N LYS A 16 26.04 -3.76 -13.46
CA LYS A 16 26.56 -4.98 -12.85
C LYS A 16 25.77 -5.33 -11.59
N VAL A 17 25.26 -6.55 -11.53
CA VAL A 17 24.62 -7.09 -10.32
C VAL A 17 25.69 -7.37 -9.26
N THR A 18 25.44 -6.92 -8.04
CA THR A 18 26.40 -6.99 -6.92
C THR A 18 25.90 -7.82 -5.76
N ALA A 19 24.59 -7.84 -5.49
CA ALA A 19 24.01 -8.67 -4.44
C ALA A 19 22.53 -8.95 -4.72
N THR A 20 22.03 -10.05 -4.16
CA THR A 20 20.59 -10.33 -4.07
C THR A 20 20.09 -9.80 -2.73
N VAL A 21 19.09 -8.92 -2.77
CA VAL A 21 18.53 -8.27 -1.58
C VAL A 21 17.34 -9.06 -1.07
N LEU A 22 16.40 -9.38 -1.95
CA LEU A 22 15.14 -10.03 -1.60
C LEU A 22 14.60 -10.84 -2.77
N ALA A 23 13.95 -11.95 -2.45
CA ALA A 23 13.12 -12.72 -3.37
C ALA A 23 11.67 -12.74 -2.85
N SER A 24 10.73 -12.34 -3.71
CA SER A 24 9.30 -12.36 -3.43
C SER A 24 8.75 -13.78 -3.57
N HIS A 25 7.55 -13.99 -3.02
CA HIS A 25 6.81 -15.24 -3.22
C HIS A 25 6.44 -15.45 -4.70
N ASP A 26 6.12 -14.36 -5.40
CA ASP A 26 5.69 -14.35 -6.79
C ASP A 26 6.88 -14.36 -7.78
N HIS A 27 8.06 -14.76 -7.29
CA HIS A 27 9.32 -14.89 -8.04
C HIS A 27 9.92 -13.56 -8.54
N ASP A 28 9.48 -12.42 -8.02
CA ASP A 28 10.18 -11.15 -8.22
C ASP A 28 11.48 -11.14 -7.43
N LEU A 29 12.55 -10.60 -8.02
CA LEU A 29 13.85 -10.45 -7.35
C LEU A 29 14.21 -8.98 -7.26
N VAL A 30 14.65 -8.57 -6.08
CA VAL A 30 15.29 -7.27 -5.87
C VAL A 30 16.77 -7.50 -5.68
N LEU A 31 17.57 -6.84 -6.52
CA LEU A 31 19.02 -6.96 -6.56
C LEU A 31 19.65 -5.57 -6.41
N ASP A 32 20.82 -5.53 -5.78
CA ASP A 32 21.67 -4.37 -5.78
C ASP A 32 22.64 -4.43 -6.96
N GLY A 33 22.87 -3.29 -7.60
CA GLY A 33 23.81 -3.19 -8.70
C GLY A 33 24.61 -1.89 -8.69
N VAL A 34 25.56 -1.82 -9.62
CA VAL A 34 26.33 -0.61 -9.90
C VAL A 34 26.27 -0.30 -11.39
N ASP A 35 25.93 0.94 -11.70
CA ASP A 35 26.13 1.52 -13.03
C ASP A 35 27.63 1.68 -13.28
N GLN A 36 28.18 0.88 -14.19
CA GLN A 36 29.63 0.85 -14.44
C GLN A 36 30.17 2.13 -15.10
N VAL A 37 29.31 2.91 -15.77
CA VAL A 37 29.73 4.11 -16.47
C VAL A 37 29.83 5.28 -15.50
N LEU A 38 28.83 5.42 -14.62
CA LEU A 38 28.75 6.53 -13.67
C LEU A 38 29.21 6.16 -12.25
N ASN A 39 29.57 4.89 -12.03
CA ASN A 39 29.97 4.31 -10.76
C ASN A 39 29.02 4.67 -9.62
N ARG A 40 27.71 4.54 -9.88
CA ARG A 40 26.66 4.84 -8.89
C ARG A 40 25.94 3.55 -8.47
N PRO A 41 25.49 3.46 -7.20
CA PRO A 41 24.60 2.39 -6.79
C PRO A 41 23.24 2.52 -7.49
N VAL A 42 22.70 1.39 -7.92
CA VAL A 42 21.38 1.26 -8.54
C VAL A 42 20.65 0.08 -7.92
N SER A 43 19.33 0.12 -7.95
CA SER A 43 18.50 -1.02 -7.54
C SER A 43 17.83 -1.63 -8.77
N ILE A 44 17.76 -2.95 -8.80
CA ILE A 44 17.32 -3.73 -9.95
C ILE A 44 16.14 -4.59 -9.49
N LEU A 45 14.99 -4.41 -10.13
CA LEU A 45 13.82 -5.28 -9.97
C LEU A 45 13.77 -6.23 -11.17
N VAL A 46 13.82 -7.53 -10.93
CA VAL A 46 13.54 -8.56 -11.94
C VAL A 46 12.13 -9.06 -11.70
N ALA A 47 11.26 -8.88 -12.68
CA ALA A 47 9.87 -9.27 -12.57
C ALA A 47 9.71 -10.78 -12.68
N GLY A 48 8.83 -11.35 -11.85
CA GLY A 48 8.31 -12.69 -12.06
C GLY A 48 7.55 -12.78 -13.41
N PRO A 49 7.32 -14.00 -13.93
CA PRO A 49 6.65 -14.20 -15.21
C PRO A 49 5.25 -13.58 -15.25
N GLU A 50 4.50 -13.66 -14.15
CA GLU A 50 3.14 -13.11 -14.03
C GLU A 50 3.13 -11.57 -13.90
N ASN A 51 4.24 -10.96 -13.49
CA ASN A 51 4.33 -9.55 -13.13
C ASN A 51 4.99 -8.69 -14.21
N THR A 52 5.43 -9.30 -15.31
CA THR A 52 6.20 -8.63 -16.37
C THR A 52 5.45 -7.43 -16.98
N GLU A 53 4.17 -7.59 -17.30
CA GLU A 53 3.37 -6.50 -17.87
C GLU A 53 3.14 -5.37 -16.86
N GLN A 54 2.84 -5.72 -15.61
CA GLN A 54 2.61 -4.77 -14.53
C GLN A 54 3.86 -3.93 -14.22
N VAL A 55 5.05 -4.54 -14.22
CA VAL A 55 6.31 -3.82 -14.02
C VAL A 55 6.60 -2.86 -15.19
N ALA A 56 6.35 -3.28 -16.43
CA ALA A 56 6.53 -2.42 -17.60
C ALA A 56 5.56 -1.22 -17.58
N GLN A 57 4.32 -1.45 -17.15
CA GLN A 57 3.31 -0.40 -16.99
C GLN A 57 3.69 0.56 -15.85
N SER A 58 4.04 0.04 -14.68
CA SER A 58 4.46 0.86 -13.53
C SER A 58 5.70 1.69 -13.84
N ALA A 59 6.66 1.12 -14.58
CA ALA A 59 7.84 1.86 -15.03
C ALA A 59 7.45 3.07 -15.91
N ARG A 60 6.44 2.92 -16.77
CA ARG A 60 5.91 4.01 -17.57
C ARG A 60 5.27 5.08 -16.71
N GLU A 61 4.41 4.69 -15.77
CA GLU A 61 3.73 5.61 -14.84
C GLU A 61 4.73 6.42 -13.99
N VAL A 62 5.82 5.79 -13.55
CA VAL A 62 6.90 6.49 -12.84
C VAL A 62 7.64 7.45 -13.78
N ALA A 63 7.91 7.03 -15.03
CA ALA A 63 8.58 7.88 -16.00
C ALA A 63 7.74 9.08 -16.47
N THR A 64 6.40 8.95 -16.51
CA THR A 64 5.47 10.04 -16.81
C THR A 64 5.15 10.91 -15.58
N GLY A 65 5.53 10.45 -14.38
CA GLY A 65 5.28 11.15 -13.12
C GLY A 65 3.85 10.96 -12.58
N GLU A 66 3.10 9.99 -13.12
CA GLU A 66 1.74 9.64 -12.66
C GLU A 66 1.77 8.96 -11.29
N ARG A 67 2.84 8.20 -11.00
CA ARG A 67 3.06 7.60 -9.69
C ARG A 67 4.05 8.46 -8.88
N PRO A 68 3.60 9.18 -7.83
CA PRO A 68 4.51 9.92 -6.97
C PRO A 68 5.37 8.94 -6.15
N GLY A 69 6.68 9.14 -6.14
CA GLY A 69 7.60 8.26 -5.42
C GLY A 69 9.04 8.74 -5.40
N THR A 70 9.86 8.06 -4.59
CA THR A 70 11.31 8.22 -4.56
C THR A 70 12.02 7.45 -5.68
N VAL A 71 11.28 6.56 -6.36
CA VAL A 71 11.80 5.72 -7.44
C VAL A 71 11.90 6.53 -8.73
N GLN A 72 13.04 6.41 -9.40
CA GLN A 72 13.32 6.96 -10.71
C GLN A 72 13.72 5.81 -11.64
N VAL A 73 13.02 5.69 -12.76
CA VAL A 73 13.35 4.69 -13.78
C VAL A 73 14.55 5.18 -14.59
N LEU A 74 15.58 4.33 -14.67
CA LEU A 74 16.80 4.60 -15.44
C LEU A 74 16.84 3.78 -16.73
N ASP A 75 16.37 2.55 -16.67
CA ASP A 75 16.32 1.65 -17.81
C ASP A 75 15.27 0.56 -17.60
N LEU A 76 14.67 0.08 -18.68
CA LEU A 76 13.76 -1.05 -18.71
C LEU A 76 14.25 -2.01 -19.79
N GLY A 77 14.68 -3.20 -19.36
CA GLY A 77 15.21 -4.21 -20.25
C GLY A 77 14.36 -5.46 -20.29
N VAL A 78 14.22 -6.03 -21.48
CA VAL A 78 13.62 -7.35 -21.69
C VAL A 78 14.67 -8.26 -22.27
N THR A 79 14.86 -9.42 -21.67
CA THR A 79 15.75 -10.48 -22.18
C THR A 79 14.95 -11.74 -22.40
N GLU A 80 15.56 -12.75 -23.04
CA GLU A 80 14.97 -14.08 -23.16
C GLU A 80 14.70 -14.71 -21.78
N ALA A 81 15.44 -14.30 -20.74
CA ALA A 81 15.33 -14.88 -19.40
C ALA A 81 14.29 -14.18 -18.52
N ALA A 82 14.24 -12.84 -18.54
CA ALA A 82 13.36 -12.05 -17.68
C ALA A 82 13.23 -10.60 -18.16
N THR A 83 12.21 -9.91 -17.62
CA THR A 83 12.05 -8.46 -17.68
C THR A 83 12.63 -7.85 -16.41
N TYR A 84 13.45 -6.81 -16.56
CA TYR A 84 14.08 -6.12 -15.44
C TYR A 84 13.97 -4.61 -15.57
N LEU A 85 13.83 -3.96 -14.43
CA LEU A 85 13.75 -2.52 -14.26
C LEU A 85 14.97 -2.04 -13.47
N ILE A 86 15.69 -1.07 -14.02
CA ILE A 86 16.81 -0.40 -13.36
C ILE A 86 16.33 0.93 -12.81
N THR A 87 16.60 1.16 -11.53
CA THR A 87 16.15 2.36 -10.81
C THR A 87 17.31 3.05 -10.08
N ASN A 88 17.07 4.27 -9.59
CA ASN A 88 17.93 4.83 -8.56
C ASN A 88 17.98 3.90 -7.33
N HIS A 89 19.06 4.00 -6.56
CA HIS A 89 19.18 3.18 -5.36
C HIS A 89 18.09 3.53 -4.35
N THR A 90 17.20 2.56 -4.09
CA THR A 90 16.01 2.71 -3.24
C THR A 90 15.72 1.41 -2.48
N SER A 91 14.73 1.44 -1.57
CA SER A 91 14.42 0.27 -0.76
C SER A 91 13.71 -0.83 -1.57
N ALA A 92 13.89 -2.10 -1.17
CA ALA A 92 13.17 -3.21 -1.79
C ALA A 92 11.65 -3.09 -1.67
N ALA A 93 11.15 -2.50 -0.58
CA ALA A 93 9.73 -2.26 -0.38
C ALA A 93 9.16 -1.31 -1.45
N ASP A 94 9.87 -0.21 -1.74
CA ASP A 94 9.45 0.75 -2.77
C ASP A 94 9.44 0.13 -4.17
N LEU A 95 10.34 -0.83 -4.44
CA LEU A 95 10.38 -1.55 -5.72
C LEU A 95 9.28 -2.58 -5.86
N LEU A 96 8.97 -3.32 -4.79
CA LEU A 96 7.89 -4.30 -4.81
C LEU A 96 6.52 -3.64 -4.94
N ASP A 97 6.37 -2.39 -4.49
CA ASP A 97 5.14 -1.63 -4.72
C ASP A 97 4.85 -1.39 -6.22
N LEU A 98 5.88 -1.42 -7.08
CA LEU A 98 5.74 -1.33 -8.55
C LEU A 98 5.21 -2.62 -9.18
N VAL A 99 5.30 -3.74 -8.45
CA VAL A 99 4.75 -5.02 -8.89
C VAL A 99 3.25 -5.08 -8.58
N VAL A 100 2.77 -4.29 -7.61
CA VAL A 100 1.36 -4.25 -7.24
C VAL A 100 0.59 -3.31 -8.17
N ALA A 101 -0.54 -3.80 -8.69
CA ALA A 101 -1.46 -2.98 -9.47
C ALA A 101 -2.00 -1.83 -8.62
N THR A 102 -1.92 -0.59 -9.12
CA THR A 102 -2.27 0.62 -8.37
C THR A 102 -3.78 0.74 -8.08
N ASN A 103 -4.62 -0.01 -8.79
CA ASN A 103 -6.08 -0.05 -8.63
C ASN A 103 -6.64 -1.41 -9.08
N PRO A 104 -6.50 -2.48 -8.27
CA PRO A 104 -7.25 -3.69 -8.55
C PRO A 104 -8.76 -3.40 -8.46
N PRO A 105 -9.61 -4.03 -9.28
CA PRO A 105 -11.06 -3.88 -9.17
C PRO A 105 -11.50 -4.12 -7.71
N TYR A 106 -12.26 -3.20 -7.14
CA TYR A 106 -12.80 -3.39 -5.79
C TYR A 106 -13.75 -4.58 -5.80
N VAL A 107 -13.43 -5.61 -5.01
CA VAL A 107 -14.30 -6.77 -4.77
C VAL A 107 -14.78 -6.67 -3.33
N GLU A 108 -16.10 -6.55 -3.15
CA GLU A 108 -16.67 -6.48 -1.80
C GLU A 108 -16.44 -7.81 -1.06
N PRO A 109 -15.84 -7.81 0.14
CA PRO A 109 -15.52 -9.04 0.87
C PRO A 109 -16.76 -9.77 1.39
N PHE A 110 -17.89 -9.08 1.49
CA PHE A 110 -19.16 -9.63 1.91
C PHE A 110 -20.23 -9.24 0.87
N PHE A 111 -20.38 -10.03 -0.19
CA PHE A 111 -21.55 -9.93 -1.06
C PHE A 111 -22.80 -10.27 -0.25
N THR A 112 -23.42 -9.28 0.40
CA THR A 112 -24.65 -9.47 1.17
C THR A 112 -25.79 -10.00 0.31
N ASP A 113 -25.70 -9.75 -1.00
CA ASP A 113 -26.74 -10.09 -1.97
C ASP A 113 -26.71 -11.58 -2.34
N THR A 114 -25.57 -12.25 -2.17
CA THR A 114 -25.45 -13.72 -2.30
C THR A 114 -25.62 -14.45 -0.97
N LEU A 115 -25.74 -13.74 0.16
CA LEU A 115 -26.01 -14.34 1.47
C LEU A 115 -27.33 -15.12 1.45
N GLY A 116 -28.33 -14.61 0.72
CA GLY A 116 -29.58 -15.33 0.48
C GLY A 116 -29.35 -16.66 -0.24
N SER A 117 -28.46 -16.69 -1.23
CA SER A 117 -28.16 -17.88 -2.05
C SER A 117 -27.30 -18.92 -1.33
N GLU A 118 -26.38 -18.48 -0.46
CA GLU A 118 -25.57 -19.38 0.38
C GLU A 118 -26.43 -20.11 1.41
N ILE A 119 -27.43 -19.43 2.01
CA ILE A 119 -28.39 -20.07 2.93
C ILE A 119 -29.11 -21.25 2.26
N PHE A 120 -29.26 -21.23 0.93
CA PHE A 120 -29.88 -22.31 0.15
C PHE A 120 -28.86 -23.20 -0.61
N GLY A 121 -27.57 -23.13 -0.27
CA GLY A 121 -26.56 -24.10 -0.73
C GLY A 121 -25.97 -23.83 -2.12
N GLN A 122 -26.08 -22.61 -2.64
CA GLN A 122 -25.34 -22.20 -3.83
C GLN A 122 -23.92 -21.73 -3.45
N PRO A 123 -22.88 -22.06 -4.25
CA PRO A 123 -21.54 -21.52 -4.03
C PRO A 123 -21.54 -20.00 -4.20
N ARG A 124 -20.72 -19.32 -3.41
CA ARG A 124 -20.55 -17.86 -3.48
C ARG A 124 -20.01 -17.46 -4.86
N SER A 125 -20.59 -16.43 -5.46
CA SER A 125 -19.99 -15.77 -6.63
C SER A 125 -18.86 -14.87 -6.16
N HIS A 126 -17.74 -14.89 -6.89
CA HIS A 126 -16.60 -13.97 -6.73
C HIS A 126 -16.41 -13.08 -7.96
N GLU A 127 -17.35 -13.14 -8.91
CA GLU A 127 -17.37 -12.28 -10.08
C GLU A 127 -17.65 -10.83 -9.62
N PRO A 128 -16.83 -9.85 -10.00
CA PRO A 128 -17.16 -8.45 -9.81
C PRO A 128 -18.45 -8.13 -10.58
N GLU A 129 -19.50 -7.68 -9.89
CA GLU A 129 -20.67 -7.14 -10.58
C GLU A 129 -20.24 -5.89 -11.36
N PRO A 130 -20.52 -5.83 -12.68
CA PRO A 130 -20.32 -4.59 -13.43
C PRO A 130 -21.21 -3.52 -12.80
N TYR A 131 -20.66 -2.32 -12.58
CA TYR A 131 -21.46 -1.18 -12.21
C TYR A 131 -22.40 -0.87 -13.38
N ASP A 132 -23.66 -1.29 -13.28
CA ASP A 132 -24.69 -0.81 -14.19
C ASP A 132 -24.86 0.70 -13.94
N GLU A 133 -24.43 1.53 -14.89
CA GLU A 133 -24.51 3.00 -14.82
C GLU A 133 -25.96 3.51 -14.60
N GLU A 134 -26.93 2.64 -14.82
CA GLU A 134 -28.37 2.86 -14.65
C GLU A 134 -28.83 2.81 -13.18
N ASP A 135 -28.08 2.15 -12.28
CA ASP A 135 -28.33 2.10 -10.84
C ASP A 135 -27.51 3.17 -10.09
N ASN A 136 -27.58 4.41 -10.57
CA ASN A 136 -27.30 5.58 -9.74
C ASN A 136 -28.39 5.67 -8.65
N VAL A 137 -28.29 4.81 -7.63
CA VAL A 137 -29.01 5.01 -6.38
C VAL A 137 -28.55 6.34 -5.83
N GLU A 138 -29.42 7.36 -5.92
CA GLU A 138 -29.23 8.61 -5.20
C GLU A 138 -29.09 8.21 -3.73
N ALA A 139 -27.84 8.13 -3.24
CA ALA A 139 -27.56 7.90 -1.85
C ALA A 139 -28.24 9.03 -1.11
N GLY A 140 -29.44 8.74 -0.60
CA GLY A 140 -30.29 9.69 0.08
C GLY A 140 -29.58 10.11 1.34
N TYR A 141 -28.67 11.09 1.23
CA TYR A 141 -28.14 11.81 2.36
C TYR A 141 -29.35 12.22 3.20
N ILE A 142 -29.33 11.86 4.48
CA ILE A 142 -30.33 12.25 5.45
C ILE A 142 -30.49 13.78 5.32
N LYS A 143 -31.56 14.22 4.67
CA LYS A 143 -31.91 15.64 4.57
C LYS A 143 -32.44 16.05 5.93
N TYR A 144 -31.58 16.63 6.76
CA TYR A 144 -32.02 17.38 7.92
C TYR A 144 -32.81 18.59 7.42
N GLN A 145 -34.14 18.47 7.37
CA GLN A 145 -35.00 19.63 7.13
C GLN A 145 -34.84 20.60 8.31
N ASP A 146 -34.60 21.86 7.96
CA ASP A 146 -34.56 23.00 8.86
C ASP A 146 -35.80 23.05 9.77
N THR A 147 -35.58 22.96 11.09
CA THR A 147 -35.90 24.03 12.07
C THR A 147 -35.82 23.47 13.49
N HIS A 148 -34.63 23.50 14.09
CA HIS A 148 -34.51 23.66 15.53
C HIS A 148 -33.89 25.03 15.78
N PRO A 149 -34.51 25.90 16.61
CA PRO A 149 -33.91 27.18 16.94
C PRO A 149 -32.56 26.93 17.60
N SER A 150 -31.50 27.44 16.95
CA SER A 150 -30.14 27.46 17.47
C SER A 150 -30.13 28.13 18.83
N GLN A 151 -30.00 27.35 19.90
CA GLN A 151 -29.80 27.90 21.23
C GLN A 151 -28.59 27.25 21.89
N VAL A 152 -27.42 27.50 21.31
CA VAL A 152 -26.13 27.42 22.01
C VAL A 152 -25.23 28.49 21.42
N ASP A 153 -25.10 29.59 22.17
CA ASP A 153 -24.17 30.67 21.90
C ASP A 153 -22.73 30.18 22.13
N PRO A 154 -21.83 30.15 21.13
CA PRO A 154 -20.54 29.46 21.23
C PRO A 154 -19.48 30.21 22.08
N TYR A 155 -19.80 31.38 22.64
CA TYR A 155 -18.84 32.24 23.35
C TYR A 155 -19.12 32.45 24.85
N ARG A 156 -19.66 31.46 25.56
CA ARG A 156 -19.62 31.52 27.04
C ARG A 156 -18.27 31.03 27.57
N SER A 157 -17.28 31.92 27.55
CA SER A 157 -16.00 31.72 28.25
C SER A 157 -16.26 31.55 29.75
N SER A 158 -16.25 30.32 30.24
CA SER A 158 -16.26 30.04 31.67
C SER A 158 -14.81 29.99 32.19
N PRO A 159 -14.46 30.69 33.27
CA PRO A 159 -13.10 30.64 33.80
C PRO A 159 -12.78 29.24 34.33
N ALA A 160 -11.65 28.68 33.89
CA ALA A 160 -11.18 27.36 34.29
C ALA A 160 -10.83 27.33 35.78
N VAL A 161 -11.56 26.54 36.56
CA VAL A 161 -11.22 26.24 37.95
C VAL A 161 -10.24 25.05 37.96
N PRO A 162 -9.07 25.16 38.60
CA PRO A 162 -8.11 24.06 38.63
C PRO A 162 -8.66 22.86 39.45
N PRO A 163 -8.32 21.63 39.06
CA PRO A 163 -8.82 20.43 39.72
C PRO A 163 -8.27 20.31 41.15
N ARG A 164 -9.16 19.98 42.09
CA ARG A 164 -8.85 19.79 43.51
C ARG A 164 -8.07 18.48 43.70
N PRO A 165 -7.00 18.46 44.51
CA PRO A 165 -6.22 17.23 44.74
C PRO A 165 -7.03 16.18 45.51
N PRO A 166 -6.78 14.88 45.27
CA PRO A 166 -7.53 13.80 45.88
C PRO A 166 -7.22 13.67 47.38
N ILE A 167 -8.28 13.52 48.18
CA ILE A 167 -8.21 13.29 49.62
C ILE A 167 -7.72 11.86 49.85
N ARG A 168 -6.56 11.70 50.49
CA ARG A 168 -6.06 10.41 50.97
C ARG A 168 -6.98 9.88 52.09
N PRO A 169 -7.35 8.58 52.09
CA PRO A 169 -8.05 7.99 53.21
C PRO A 169 -7.14 7.95 54.45
N ALA A 170 -7.67 8.41 55.59
CA ALA A 170 -6.97 8.40 56.87
C ALA A 170 -6.77 6.96 57.36
N ALA A 171 -5.52 6.61 57.62
CA ALA A 171 -5.15 5.36 58.26
C ALA A 171 -5.68 5.33 59.71
N ALA A 172 -6.47 4.29 60.03
CA ALA A 172 -6.83 3.96 61.40
C ALA A 172 -5.59 3.34 62.09
N GLY A 173 -4.82 4.18 62.79
CA GLY A 173 -3.79 3.74 63.70
C GLY A 173 -4.39 3.32 65.04
N ALA A 174 -4.45 2.02 65.29
CA ALA A 174 -4.64 1.45 66.61
C ALA A 174 -3.31 1.52 67.39
N GLY A 175 -3.36 2.12 68.59
CA GLY A 175 -2.61 1.76 69.80
C GLY A 175 -1.08 1.89 69.81
N ALA A 176 -0.56 2.76 70.68
CA ALA A 176 0.08 2.35 71.95
C ALA A 176 0.82 3.54 72.59
N GLY A 177 0.50 3.81 73.85
CA GLY A 177 1.22 4.76 74.69
C GLY A 177 0.99 4.43 76.15
N ALA A 178 1.86 3.60 76.71
CA ALA A 178 2.43 3.63 78.07
C ALA A 178 3.35 2.40 78.24
#